data_AF-A0A011PK04-F1
#
_entry.id   AF-A0A011PK04-F1
#
_cell.length_a   1.000
_cell.length_b   1.000
_cell.length_c   1.000
_cell.angle_alpha   90.00
_cell.angle_beta   90.00
_cell.angle_gamma   90.00
#
_symmetry.space_group_name_H-M   'P 1'
#
loop_
_entity.id
_entity.type
_entity.pdbx_description
1 polymer ?
#
loop_
_entity_poly.entity_id
_entity_poly.type
_entity_poly.pdbx_seq_one_letter_code
_entity_poly.pdbx_strand_id
1 'polypeptide(L)'
;MSSRIILASLAAAAAVGLPAPAAATYALSLHATPSSGTVGGQVVVDVNLTLDGGDTLLGMDFVLNYDPAVLQYLTSAEGSLTPGWAPVPPFESPAGRLSATFLDPTLIGLDSTAGPLAGSIASLAFVLHAPGFSTLTLSDIVLLDTQFDKATEWNATHARVEVQPGGSIPEPASLPLLGLALALLCCPHENQGSARHTGS
;
A
#
# COMPACT_ATOMS: atom_id res chain seq x y z
N MET A 1 -24.86 -62.38 42.48
CA MET A 1 -23.56 -62.51 41.77
C MET A 1 -23.69 -61.82 40.43
N SER A 2 -22.69 -60.99 40.14
CA SER A 2 -22.41 -60.16 38.96
C SER A 2 -22.95 -60.65 37.61
N SER A 3 -23.37 -59.72 36.73
CA SER A 3 -22.51 -59.39 35.58
C SER A 3 -22.86 -58.03 34.95
N ARG A 4 -21.79 -57.30 34.61
CA ARG A 4 -21.73 -55.95 34.05
C ARG A 4 -21.79 -56.07 32.52
N ILE A 5 -22.62 -55.28 31.84
CA ILE A 5 -22.47 -55.05 30.40
C ILE A 5 -22.34 -53.54 30.20
N ILE A 6 -21.14 -53.15 29.79
CA ILE A 6 -20.71 -51.79 29.51
C ILE A 6 -21.19 -51.47 28.08
N LEU A 7 -22.18 -50.59 27.92
CA LEU A 7 -22.46 -49.98 26.62
C LEU A 7 -21.57 -48.74 26.49
N ALA A 8 -20.51 -48.87 25.70
CA ALA A 8 -19.72 -47.75 25.21
C ALA A 8 -20.62 -46.85 24.35
N SER A 9 -20.87 -45.63 24.81
CA SER A 9 -21.60 -44.62 24.05
C SER A 9 -20.66 -44.03 23.00
N LEU A 10 -20.88 -44.37 21.73
CA LEU A 10 -20.22 -43.76 20.59
C LEU A 10 -20.86 -42.38 20.33
N ALA A 11 -20.23 -41.32 20.82
CA ALA A 11 -20.63 -39.96 20.48
C ALA A 11 -20.07 -39.60 19.09
N ALA A 12 -20.91 -39.72 18.06
CA ALA A 12 -20.63 -39.14 16.75
C ALA A 12 -20.88 -37.63 16.83
N ALA A 13 -19.81 -36.83 16.92
CA ALA A 13 -19.91 -35.40 16.78
C ALA A 13 -20.18 -35.06 15.30
N ALA A 14 -21.44 -34.76 14.98
CA ALA A 14 -21.80 -34.15 13.73
C ALA A 14 -21.24 -32.72 13.73
N ALA A 15 -20.09 -32.51 13.10
CA ALA A 15 -19.66 -31.18 12.71
C ALA A 15 -20.66 -30.68 11.67
N VAL A 16 -21.65 -29.90 12.14
CA VAL A 16 -22.51 -29.10 11.27
C VAL A 16 -21.58 -28.21 10.48
N GLY A 17 -21.45 -28.49 9.18
CA GLY A 17 -20.74 -27.63 8.25
C GLY A 17 -21.38 -26.26 8.28
N LEU A 18 -20.71 -25.32 8.95
CA LEU A 18 -21.00 -23.91 8.74
C LEU A 18 -20.82 -23.67 7.24
N PRO A 19 -21.77 -23.01 6.55
CA PRO A 19 -21.51 -22.56 5.19
C PRO A 19 -20.21 -21.75 5.26
N ALA A 20 -19.22 -22.13 4.45
CA ALA A 20 -18.07 -21.27 4.23
C ALA A 20 -18.64 -19.90 3.84
N PRO A 21 -18.07 -18.78 4.33
CA PRO A 21 -18.48 -17.48 3.82
C PRO A 21 -18.38 -17.58 2.29
N ALA A 22 -19.49 -17.31 1.59
CA ALA A 22 -19.47 -17.21 0.15
C ALA A 22 -18.32 -16.25 -0.17
N ALA A 23 -17.29 -16.75 -0.85
CA ALA A 23 -16.22 -15.88 -1.29
C ALA A 23 -16.89 -14.82 -2.16
N ALA A 24 -16.69 -13.55 -1.84
CA ALA A 24 -17.28 -12.49 -2.65
C ALA A 24 -16.81 -12.69 -4.09
N THR A 25 -17.74 -12.68 -5.04
CA THR A 25 -17.40 -12.95 -6.43
C THR A 25 -16.43 -11.90 -7.00
N TYR A 26 -16.52 -10.68 -6.44
CA TYR A 26 -15.61 -9.59 -6.69
C TYR A 26 -14.81 -9.28 -5.42
N ALA A 27 -13.51 -9.55 -5.44
CA ALA A 27 -12.61 -9.18 -4.36
C ALA A 27 -11.64 -8.10 -4.84
N LEU A 28 -11.77 -6.91 -4.28
CA LEU A 28 -10.89 -5.76 -4.54
C LEU A 28 -9.78 -5.70 -3.49
N SER A 29 -8.59 -5.31 -3.92
CA SER A 29 -7.49 -5.05 -3.01
C SER A 29 -6.59 -3.93 -3.52
N LEU A 30 -6.00 -3.19 -2.59
CA LEU A 30 -5.02 -2.17 -2.92
C LEU A 30 -3.61 -2.71 -2.64
N HIS A 31 -2.70 -2.52 -3.59
CA HIS A 31 -1.30 -2.89 -3.43
C HIS A 31 -0.40 -1.71 -3.76
N ALA A 32 0.39 -1.25 -2.79
CA ALA A 32 1.31 -0.13 -2.97
C ALA A 32 2.75 -0.62 -3.18
N THR A 33 3.38 -0.21 -4.28
CA THR A 33 4.77 -0.53 -4.63
C THR A 33 5.58 0.74 -4.90
N PRO A 34 6.65 1.00 -4.10
CA PRO A 34 6.94 0.39 -2.81
C PRO A 34 5.91 0.82 -1.74
N SER A 35 5.72 0.01 -0.70
CA SER A 35 4.84 0.37 0.43
C SER A 35 5.48 1.37 1.40
N SER A 36 6.76 1.68 1.23
CA SER A 36 7.46 2.75 1.94
C SER A 36 8.47 3.45 1.04
N GLY A 37 8.74 4.73 1.31
CA GLY A 37 9.72 5.50 0.58
C GLY A 37 10.08 6.81 1.30
N THR A 38 10.91 7.63 0.68
CA THR A 38 11.32 8.93 1.22
C THR A 38 10.60 10.09 0.54
N VAL A 39 10.45 11.22 1.23
CA VAL A 39 9.91 12.46 0.63
C VAL A 39 10.59 12.78 -0.69
N GLY A 40 9.79 13.10 -1.71
CA GLY A 40 10.24 13.35 -3.09
C GLY A 40 10.30 12.08 -3.96
N GLY A 41 10.16 10.89 -3.36
CA GLY A 41 9.99 9.64 -4.09
C GLY A 41 8.58 9.50 -4.70
N GLN A 42 8.34 8.35 -5.32
CA GLN A 42 7.06 7.98 -5.91
C GLN A 42 6.62 6.59 -5.45
N VAL A 43 5.30 6.39 -5.40
CA VAL A 43 4.66 5.11 -5.16
C VAL A 43 3.58 4.88 -6.20
N VAL A 44 3.46 3.64 -6.67
CA VAL A 44 2.35 3.18 -7.50
C VAL A 44 1.43 2.35 -6.63
N VAL A 45 0.13 2.65 -6.70
CA VAL A 45 -0.92 1.91 -6.01
C VAL A 45 -1.78 1.24 -7.06
N ASP A 46 -1.70 -0.09 -7.12
CA ASP A 46 -2.53 -0.93 -7.97
C ASP A 46 -3.85 -1.23 -7.27
N VAL A 47 -4.95 -0.97 -7.99
CA VAL A 47 -6.27 -1.45 -7.63
C VAL A 47 -6.43 -2.81 -8.29
N ASN A 48 -6.33 -3.87 -7.49
CA ASN A 48 -6.44 -5.24 -7.95
C ASN A 48 -7.85 -5.76 -7.78
N LEU A 49 -8.26 -6.58 -8.73
CA LEU A 49 -9.49 -7.34 -8.73
C LEU A 49 -9.16 -8.83 -8.83
N THR A 50 -9.85 -9.61 -8.02
CA THR A 50 -10.10 -11.03 -8.28
C THR A 50 -11.58 -11.18 -8.62
N LEU A 51 -11.86 -11.75 -9.78
CA LEU A 51 -13.19 -12.07 -10.28
C LEU A 51 -13.30 -13.59 -10.41
N ASP A 52 -14.27 -14.21 -9.75
CA ASP A 52 -14.50 -15.66 -9.78
C ASP A 52 -15.97 -15.96 -10.10
N GLY A 53 -16.44 -17.20 -9.88
CA GLY A 53 -17.87 -17.54 -9.84
C GLY A 53 -18.60 -17.57 -11.18
N GLY A 54 -17.90 -17.34 -12.30
CA GLY A 54 -18.52 -17.22 -13.62
C GLY A 54 -19.23 -15.88 -13.85
N ASP A 55 -18.83 -14.85 -13.11
CA ASP A 55 -19.33 -13.48 -13.28
C ASP A 55 -18.53 -12.70 -14.34
N THR A 56 -19.05 -11.52 -14.67
CA THR A 56 -18.44 -10.64 -15.67
C THR A 56 -18.25 -9.22 -15.14
N LEU A 57 -17.27 -8.49 -15.66
CA LEU A 57 -17.07 -7.08 -15.32
C LEU A 57 -16.90 -6.24 -16.58
N LEU A 58 -17.78 -5.28 -16.78
CA LEU A 58 -17.76 -4.32 -17.89
C LEU A 58 -17.08 -3.01 -17.51
N GLY A 59 -17.19 -2.61 -16.24
CA GLY A 59 -16.63 -1.37 -15.75
C GLY A 59 -16.73 -1.24 -14.25
N MET A 60 -16.07 -0.21 -13.74
CA MET A 60 -16.11 0.14 -12.33
C MET A 60 -16.09 1.63 -12.11
N ASP A 61 -16.71 2.05 -11.02
CA ASP A 61 -16.63 3.38 -10.46
C ASP A 61 -16.23 3.25 -9.00
N PHE A 62 -15.28 4.06 -8.55
CA PHE A 62 -14.83 4.02 -7.17
C PHE A 62 -14.26 5.36 -6.73
N VAL A 63 -14.13 5.46 -5.42
CA VAL A 63 -13.49 6.56 -4.74
C VAL A 63 -12.32 6.02 -3.93
N LEU A 64 -11.12 6.52 -4.19
CA LEU A 64 -9.94 6.25 -3.38
C LEU A 64 -9.68 7.42 -2.44
N ASN A 65 -9.66 7.13 -1.14
CA ASN A 65 -9.31 8.10 -0.10
C ASN A 65 -7.86 7.89 0.33
N TYR A 66 -7.14 8.98 0.57
CA TYR A 66 -5.76 9.01 1.02
C TYR A 66 -5.48 10.26 1.87
N ASP A 67 -4.35 10.32 2.57
CA ASP A 67 -3.96 11.52 3.31
C ASP A 67 -3.22 12.51 2.37
N PRO A 68 -3.82 13.66 2.02
CA PRO A 68 -3.19 14.63 1.12
C PRO A 68 -2.03 15.40 1.76
N ALA A 69 -1.86 15.33 3.09
CA ALA A 69 -0.67 15.86 3.74
C ALA A 69 0.56 14.97 3.49
N VAL A 70 0.37 13.68 3.20
CA VAL A 70 1.44 12.70 3.04
C VAL A 70 1.66 12.32 1.58
N LEU A 71 0.59 12.16 0.80
CA LEU A 71 0.65 11.76 -0.61
C LEU A 71 0.03 12.83 -1.51
N GLN A 72 0.55 12.95 -2.72
CA GLN A 72 -0.02 13.78 -3.77
C GLN A 72 -0.26 12.94 -5.03
N TYR A 73 -1.50 12.90 -5.51
CA TYR A 73 -1.84 12.20 -6.75
C TYR A 73 -1.10 12.82 -7.94
N LEU A 74 -0.58 11.96 -8.83
CA LEU A 74 0.17 12.35 -10.01
C LEU A 74 -0.56 11.99 -11.30
N THR A 75 -0.85 10.70 -11.50
CA THR A 75 -1.45 10.19 -12.73
C THR A 75 -2.02 8.78 -12.52
N SER A 76 -2.76 8.28 -13.49
CA SER A 76 -3.29 6.93 -13.54
C SER A 76 -2.95 6.26 -14.87
N ALA A 77 -2.88 4.94 -14.84
CA ALA A 77 -2.69 4.08 -16.00
C ALA A 77 -3.67 2.90 -15.92
N GLU A 78 -3.87 2.25 -17.07
CA GLU A 78 -4.62 1.00 -17.17
C GLU A 78 -3.95 -0.12 -16.38
N GLY A 79 -4.77 -1.00 -15.79
CA GLY A 79 -4.28 -2.19 -15.11
C GLY A 79 -4.04 -3.36 -16.07
N SER A 80 -3.34 -4.38 -15.58
CA SER A 80 -3.00 -5.59 -16.35
C SER A 80 -4.20 -6.39 -16.85
N LEU A 81 -5.34 -6.36 -16.12
CA LEU A 81 -6.58 -7.03 -16.52
C LEU A 81 -7.37 -6.22 -17.54
N THR A 82 -7.12 -4.92 -17.65
CA THR A 82 -7.99 -3.98 -18.35
C THR A 82 -7.20 -3.20 -19.42
N PRO A 83 -6.43 -3.86 -20.30
CA PRO A 83 -5.70 -3.18 -21.35
C PRO A 83 -6.70 -2.49 -22.30
N GLY A 84 -6.46 -1.22 -22.59
CA GLY A 84 -7.35 -0.37 -23.37
C GLY A 84 -8.53 0.22 -22.60
N TRP A 85 -8.74 -0.13 -21.32
CA TRP A 85 -9.73 0.56 -20.50
C TRP A 85 -9.18 1.92 -20.11
N ALA A 86 -9.93 2.96 -20.45
CA ALA A 86 -9.57 4.33 -20.16
C ALA A 86 -10.42 4.88 -19.00
N PRO A 87 -9.87 5.78 -18.17
CA PRO A 87 -10.68 6.54 -17.25
C PRO A 87 -11.68 7.40 -18.05
N VAL A 88 -12.95 7.28 -17.72
CA VAL A 88 -14.04 8.03 -18.35
C VAL A 88 -14.31 9.30 -17.53
N PRO A 89 -14.41 10.48 -18.16
CA PRO A 89 -14.79 11.69 -17.44
C PRO A 89 -16.19 11.59 -16.80
N PRO A 90 -16.42 12.19 -15.62
CA PRO A 90 -15.48 13.02 -14.88
C PRO A 90 -14.48 12.19 -14.06
N PHE A 91 -13.20 12.51 -14.22
CA PHE A 91 -12.15 12.04 -13.32
C PHE A 91 -11.80 13.20 -12.39
N GLU A 92 -12.10 13.04 -11.10
CA GLU A 92 -11.93 14.11 -10.12
C GLU A 92 -10.87 13.74 -9.09
N SER A 93 -9.91 14.62 -8.88
CA SER A 93 -8.81 14.41 -7.92
C SER A 93 -8.66 15.58 -6.93
N PRO A 94 -9.71 15.95 -6.15
CA PRO A 94 -9.53 16.88 -5.05
C PRO A 94 -8.55 16.33 -4.00
N ALA A 95 -7.99 17.20 -3.17
CA ALA A 95 -7.02 16.77 -2.16
C ALA A 95 -7.63 15.68 -1.24
N GLY A 96 -6.99 14.50 -1.21
CA GLY A 96 -7.34 13.38 -0.33
C GLY A 96 -8.40 12.44 -0.88
N ARG A 97 -8.93 12.71 -2.08
CA ARG A 97 -9.97 11.90 -2.72
C ARG A 97 -9.77 11.83 -4.22
N LEU A 98 -9.82 10.62 -4.77
CA LEU A 98 -9.76 10.36 -6.21
C LEU A 98 -11.02 9.62 -6.64
N SER A 99 -11.83 10.21 -7.50
CA SER A 99 -12.98 9.56 -8.13
C SER A 99 -12.63 9.17 -9.56
N ALA A 100 -12.77 7.89 -9.85
CA ALA A 100 -12.40 7.34 -11.14
C ALA A 100 -13.41 6.30 -11.59
N THR A 101 -13.91 6.49 -12.81
CA THR A 101 -14.69 5.49 -13.52
C THR A 101 -13.85 4.91 -14.65
N PHE A 102 -13.76 3.58 -14.71
CA PHE A 102 -13.10 2.84 -15.80
C PHE A 102 -14.13 1.96 -16.49
N LEU A 103 -14.13 1.94 -17.82
CA LEU A 103 -15.07 1.16 -18.62
C LEU A 103 -14.32 0.48 -19.76
N ASP A 104 -14.76 -0.73 -20.11
CA ASP A 104 -14.35 -1.37 -21.36
C ASP A 104 -14.93 -0.61 -22.58
N PRO A 105 -14.10 0.01 -23.42
CA PRO A 105 -14.60 0.69 -24.62
C PRO A 105 -15.18 -0.28 -25.66
N THR A 106 -14.83 -1.57 -25.62
CA THR A 106 -15.32 -2.59 -26.55
C THR A 106 -16.64 -3.22 -26.11
N LEU A 107 -17.03 -2.99 -24.86
CA LEU A 107 -18.21 -3.57 -24.21
C LEU A 107 -18.25 -5.11 -24.19
N ILE A 108 -17.08 -5.76 -24.24
CA ILE A 108 -16.96 -7.22 -24.15
C ILE A 108 -16.87 -7.63 -22.68
N GLY A 109 -16.19 -6.84 -21.86
CA GLY A 109 -15.96 -7.07 -20.44
C GLY A 109 -14.94 -8.18 -20.15
N LEU A 110 -14.66 -8.36 -18.86
CA LEU A 110 -13.98 -9.52 -18.31
C LEU A 110 -15.00 -10.63 -18.05
N ASP A 111 -14.59 -11.88 -18.21
CA ASP A 111 -15.45 -13.06 -18.03
C ASP A 111 -14.69 -14.17 -17.29
N SER A 112 -15.14 -14.53 -16.08
CA SER A 112 -14.54 -15.59 -15.27
C SER A 112 -15.17 -16.97 -15.48
N THR A 113 -16.04 -17.16 -16.49
CA THR A 113 -16.69 -18.45 -16.79
C THR A 113 -15.69 -19.57 -17.07
N ALA A 114 -14.54 -19.23 -17.67
CA ALA A 114 -13.45 -20.18 -17.93
C ALA A 114 -12.52 -20.41 -16.71
N GLY A 115 -12.67 -19.64 -15.64
CA GLY A 115 -11.89 -19.69 -14.41
C GLY A 115 -11.65 -18.31 -13.79
N PRO A 116 -11.13 -18.26 -12.54
CA PRO A 116 -10.90 -17.00 -11.85
C PRO A 116 -9.92 -16.10 -12.60
N LEU A 117 -10.23 -14.81 -12.67
CA LEU A 117 -9.36 -13.76 -13.20
C LEU A 117 -8.79 -12.95 -12.02
N ALA A 118 -7.50 -12.64 -12.05
CA ALA A 118 -6.86 -11.84 -11.01
C ALA A 118 -5.79 -10.92 -11.58
N GLY A 119 -5.77 -9.66 -11.13
CA GLY A 119 -4.77 -8.67 -11.51
C GLY A 119 -5.22 -7.22 -11.28
N SER A 120 -4.41 -6.27 -11.74
CA SER A 120 -4.71 -4.84 -11.60
C SER A 120 -5.71 -4.40 -12.65
N ILE A 121 -6.67 -3.54 -12.27
CA ILE A 121 -7.61 -2.87 -13.18
C ILE A 121 -7.30 -1.37 -13.34
N ALA A 122 -6.48 -0.82 -12.46
CA ALA A 122 -6.02 0.54 -12.51
C ALA A 122 -4.75 0.69 -11.69
N SER A 123 -3.78 1.43 -12.22
CA SER A 123 -2.55 1.78 -11.50
C SER A 123 -2.53 3.27 -11.25
N LEU A 124 -2.36 3.68 -9.99
CA LEU A 124 -2.45 5.07 -9.55
C LEU A 124 -1.10 5.52 -8.98
N ALA A 125 -0.48 6.52 -9.59
CA ALA A 125 0.81 7.03 -9.16
C ALA A 125 0.64 8.22 -8.21
N PHE A 126 1.43 8.22 -7.14
CA PHE A 126 1.50 9.28 -6.14
C PHE A 126 2.94 9.72 -5.90
N VAL A 127 3.12 11.00 -5.61
CA VAL A 127 4.35 11.57 -5.06
C VAL A 127 4.30 11.51 -3.54
N LEU A 128 5.42 11.16 -2.92
CA LEU A 128 5.58 11.16 -1.47
C LEU A 128 5.85 12.60 -0.99
N HIS A 129 4.82 13.28 -0.49
CA HIS A 129 4.81 14.72 -0.24
C HIS A 129 5.43 15.12 1.10
N ALA A 130 5.05 14.44 2.19
CA ALA A 130 5.58 14.73 3.53
C ALA A 130 5.71 13.45 4.37
N PRO A 131 6.57 13.45 5.41
CA PRO A 131 6.74 12.28 6.27
C PRO A 131 5.46 11.96 7.03
N GLY A 132 5.14 10.67 7.14
CA GLY A 132 3.93 10.21 7.82
C GLY A 132 3.42 8.91 7.24
N PHE A 133 2.14 8.63 7.52
CA PHE A 133 1.46 7.45 7.03
C PHE A 133 0.18 7.83 6.32
N SER A 134 -0.03 7.28 5.13
CA SER A 134 -1.29 7.39 4.42
C SER A 134 -1.92 6.01 4.31
N THR A 135 -3.09 5.82 4.93
CA THR A 135 -3.94 4.65 4.69
C THR A 135 -4.78 4.94 3.46
N LEU A 136 -4.75 4.04 2.49
CA LEU A 136 -5.56 4.13 1.28
C LEU A 136 -6.76 3.20 1.39
N THR A 137 -7.95 3.75 1.15
CA THR A 137 -9.21 3.00 1.24
C THR A 137 -10.10 3.27 0.04
N LEU A 138 -10.77 2.22 -0.45
CA LEU A 138 -11.81 2.34 -1.46
C LEU A 138 -13.17 2.60 -0.79
N SER A 139 -13.95 3.51 -1.35
CA SER A 139 -15.34 3.80 -0.98
C SER A 139 -16.18 4.01 -2.23
N ASP A 140 -17.50 4.07 -2.05
CA ASP A 140 -18.47 4.31 -3.14
C ASP A 140 -18.25 3.41 -4.36
N ILE A 141 -17.88 2.14 -4.11
CA ILE A 141 -17.57 1.18 -5.17
C ILE A 141 -18.86 0.77 -5.88
N VAL A 142 -18.86 0.90 -7.20
CA VAL A 142 -19.85 0.34 -8.11
C VAL A 142 -19.12 -0.52 -9.13
N LEU A 143 -19.49 -1.79 -9.20
CA LEU A 143 -19.01 -2.71 -10.23
C LEU A 143 -20.18 -2.99 -11.16
N LEU A 144 -19.96 -2.90 -12.47
CA LEU A 144 -20.97 -3.08 -13.50
C LEU A 144 -20.62 -4.32 -14.31
N ASP A 145 -21.54 -5.26 -14.45
CA ASP A 145 -21.35 -6.47 -15.26
C ASP A 145 -21.67 -6.23 -16.75
N THR A 146 -21.50 -7.25 -17.58
CA THR A 146 -21.78 -7.19 -19.03
C THR A 146 -23.27 -7.13 -19.37
N GLN A 147 -24.15 -7.37 -18.40
CA GLN A 147 -25.60 -7.20 -18.50
C GLN A 147 -26.06 -5.79 -18.07
N PHE A 148 -25.12 -4.93 -17.68
CA PHE A 148 -25.35 -3.60 -17.11
C PHE A 148 -26.03 -3.62 -15.74
N ASP A 149 -25.96 -4.75 -15.05
CA ASP A 149 -26.40 -4.89 -13.67
C ASP A 149 -25.23 -4.58 -12.72
N LYS A 150 -25.56 -4.02 -11.55
CA LYS A 150 -24.56 -3.68 -10.54
C LYS A 150 -24.29 -4.88 -9.66
N ALA A 151 -23.01 -5.20 -9.43
CA ALA A 151 -22.64 -6.24 -8.48
C ALA A 151 -23.12 -5.87 -7.06
N THR A 152 -23.74 -6.82 -6.38
CA THR A 152 -24.29 -6.63 -5.03
C THR A 152 -23.39 -7.15 -3.92
N GLU A 153 -22.44 -8.03 -4.25
CA GLU A 153 -21.52 -8.63 -3.30
C GLU A 153 -20.08 -8.38 -3.73
N TRP A 154 -19.35 -7.65 -2.89
CA TRP A 154 -17.93 -7.41 -3.08
C TRP A 154 -17.25 -7.22 -1.72
N ASN A 155 -15.95 -7.48 -1.66
CA ASN A 155 -15.12 -7.08 -0.54
C ASN A 155 -13.97 -6.21 -1.04
N ALA A 156 -13.53 -5.25 -0.23
CA ALA A 156 -12.36 -4.43 -0.52
C ALA A 156 -11.39 -4.43 0.66
N THR A 157 -10.09 -4.52 0.37
CA THR A 157 -9.04 -4.33 1.38
C THR A 157 -8.34 -2.98 1.20
N HIS A 158 -7.70 -2.51 2.27
CA HIS A 158 -6.98 -1.24 2.30
C HIS A 158 -5.46 -1.44 2.14
N ALA A 159 -4.76 -0.40 1.68
CA ALA A 159 -3.31 -0.35 1.68
C ALA A 159 -2.80 0.72 2.64
N ARG A 160 -1.50 0.69 2.95
CA ARG A 160 -0.84 1.73 3.74
C ARG A 160 0.51 2.04 3.12
N VAL A 161 0.79 3.33 2.99
CA VAL A 161 2.09 3.84 2.54
C VAL A 161 2.75 4.59 3.68
N GLU A 162 4.02 4.30 3.91
CA GLU A 162 4.88 5.02 4.85
C GLU A 162 5.82 5.96 4.10
N VAL A 163 5.84 7.22 4.50
CA VAL A 163 6.78 8.22 3.98
C VAL A 163 7.76 8.59 5.07
N GLN A 164 9.03 8.30 4.80
CA GLN A 164 10.15 8.64 5.65
C GLN A 164 10.68 10.03 5.27
N PRO A 165 11.25 10.79 6.21
CA PRO A 165 11.97 12.01 5.86
C PRO A 165 13.08 11.68 4.84
N GLY A 166 13.23 12.54 3.83
CA GLY A 166 14.37 12.47 2.91
C GLY A 166 15.66 12.43 3.72
N GLY A 167 16.59 11.53 3.35
CA GLY A 167 17.73 11.19 4.19
C GLY A 167 18.38 12.42 4.82
N SER A 168 18.50 12.41 6.15
CA SER A 168 19.41 13.32 6.82
C SER A 168 20.77 13.13 6.19
N ILE A 169 21.32 14.17 5.59
CA ILE A 169 22.72 14.22 5.21
C ILE A 169 23.50 13.70 6.41
N PRO A 170 24.23 12.56 6.33
CA PRO A 170 25.15 12.20 7.40
C PRO A 170 26.09 13.38 7.57
N GLU A 171 25.99 14.09 8.69
CA GLU A 171 26.90 15.18 8.99
C GLU A 171 28.32 14.62 8.77
N PRO A 172 29.14 15.23 7.90
CA PRO A 172 30.53 14.81 7.81
C PRO A 172 31.08 14.87 9.22
N ALA A 173 31.88 13.89 9.64
CA ALA A 173 32.43 13.66 10.98
C ALA A 173 33.23 14.87 11.57
N SER A 174 32.61 16.04 11.59
CA SER A 174 33.17 17.36 11.83
C SER A 174 32.89 17.81 13.25
N LEU A 175 31.90 17.21 13.92
CA LEU A 175 31.65 17.37 15.35
C LEU A 175 32.85 16.92 16.22
N PRO A 176 33.54 15.78 15.97
CA PRO A 176 34.77 15.47 16.70
C PRO A 176 35.95 16.37 16.31
N LEU A 177 35.98 16.92 15.08
CA LEU A 177 37.02 17.88 14.65
C LEU A 177 36.88 19.26 15.30
N LEU A 178 35.64 19.75 15.47
CA LEU A 178 35.37 20.98 16.21
C LEU A 178 35.75 20.82 17.70
N GLY A 179 35.50 19.64 18.29
CA GLY A 179 35.95 19.30 19.63
C GLY A 179 37.48 19.23 19.78
N LEU A 180 38.19 18.64 18.80
CA LEU A 180 39.65 18.59 18.77
C LEU A 180 40.30 19.97 18.56
N ALA A 181 39.69 20.84 17.75
CA ALA A 181 40.18 22.20 17.51
C ALA A 181 40.14 23.06 18.78
N LEU A 182 39.07 22.96 19.59
CA LEU A 182 39.01 23.68 20.88
C LEU A 182 39.99 23.12 21.92
N ALA A 183 40.25 21.81 21.92
CA ALA A 183 41.19 21.19 22.86
C ALA A 183 42.64 21.66 22.62
N LEU A 184 43.04 21.87 21.36
CA LEU A 184 44.37 22.37 21.00
C LEU A 184 44.57 23.86 21.33
N LEU A 185 43.49 24.66 21.39
CA LEU A 185 43.55 26.07 21.80
C LEU A 185 43.66 26.27 23.32
N CYS A 186 43.36 25.26 24.13
CA CYS A 186 43.37 25.37 25.60
C CYS A 186 44.67 24.86 26.26
N CYS A 187 45.66 24.36 25.53
CA CYS A 187 46.96 23.99 26.11
C CYS A 187 47.89 25.22 26.19
N PRO A 188 48.27 25.69 27.40
CA PRO A 188 49.27 26.74 27.53
C PRO A 188 50.65 26.23 27.07
N HIS A 189 51.29 26.99 26.21
CA HIS A 189 52.63 26.78 25.70
C HIS A 189 53.67 26.95 26.84
N GLU A 190 54.10 25.86 27.47
CA GLU A 190 55.23 25.87 28.40
C GLU A 190 56.53 26.12 27.62
N ASN A 191 57.01 27.36 27.74
CA ASN A 191 58.26 27.86 27.20
C ASN A 191 59.45 27.24 27.95
N GLN A 192 60.00 26.12 27.46
CA GLN A 192 61.31 25.65 27.89
C GLN A 192 62.40 26.39 27.12
N GLY A 193 62.95 27.43 27.73
CA GLY A 193 64.06 28.21 27.19
C GLY A 193 65.07 28.62 28.25
N SER A 194 66.29 28.09 28.09
CA SER A 194 67.57 28.73 28.43
C SER A 194 68.13 28.53 29.84
N ALA A 195 69.09 27.60 29.96
CA ALA A 195 70.27 27.80 30.80
C ALA A 195 71.54 27.51 29.98
N ARG A 196 72.14 28.59 29.46
CA ARG A 196 73.49 28.62 28.87
C ARG A 196 74.55 28.69 29.98
N HIS A 197 75.50 27.76 29.90
CA HIS A 197 76.95 27.92 30.05
C HIS A 197 77.54 29.30 30.45
N THR A 198 78.25 29.36 31.59
CA THR A 198 79.49 30.14 31.93
C THR A 198 79.93 29.64 33.33
N GLY A 199 81.16 29.27 33.69
CA GLY A 199 82.48 29.71 33.28
C GLY A 199 83.13 30.54 34.41
N SER A 200 83.82 29.91 35.37
CA SER A 200 85.11 30.30 35.97
C SER A 200 85.52 29.32 37.07
#